data_AF-A0A2E1I5E3-F1
#
_entry.id   AF-A0A2E1I5E3-F1
#
_cell.length_a   1.000
_cell.length_b   1.000
_cell.length_c   1.000
_cell.angle_alpha   90.00
_cell.angle_beta   90.00
_cell.angle_gamma   90.00
#
_symmetry.space_group_name_H-M   'P 1'
#
loop_
_entity.id
_entity.type
_entity.pdbx_description
1 polymer ?
#
loop_
_entity_poly.entity_id
_entity_poly.type
_entity_poly.pdbx_seq_one_letter_code
_entity_poly.pdbx_strand_id
1 'polypeptide(L)' 'MKIISILSLFLFLTNCSTHSVKLGKRCTTVGLDGSFEKSFVWFVDKETIKTFDKKINKENCKKNS' A
#
# COMPACT_ATOMS: atom_id res chain seq x y z
N MET A 1 13.57 -2.22 29.19
CA MET A 1 14.01 -0.93 28.58
C MET A 1 14.61 -1.08 27.18
N LYS A 2 15.46 -2.09 26.89
CA LYS A 2 16.05 -2.29 25.55
C LYS A 2 15.01 -2.43 24.42
N ILE A 3 13.95 -3.23 24.63
CA ILE A 3 12.88 -3.44 23.64
C ILE A 3 12.17 -2.12 23.29
N ILE A 4 11.89 -1.29 24.30
CA ILE A 4 11.21 0.00 24.10
C ILE A 4 12.11 0.93 23.28
N SER A 5 13.41 1.00 23.61
CA SER A 5 14.37 1.81 22.84
C SER A 5 14.48 1.35 21.38
N ILE A 6 14.51 0.03 21.13
CA ILE A 6 14.53 -0.54 19.77
C ILE A 6 13.24 -0.19 19.02
N LEU A 7 12.08 -0.30 19.67
CA LEU A 7 10.79 0.01 19.05
C LEU A 7 10.68 1.51 18.71
N SER A 8 11.13 2.39 19.60
CA SER A 8 11.20 3.82 19.35
C SER A 8 12.11 4.14 18.17
N LEU A 9 13.29 3.52 18.09
CA LEU A 9 14.22 3.70 16.96
C LEU A 9 13.59 3.26 15.63
N PHE A 10 12.88 2.13 15.62
CA PHE A 10 12.13 1.68 14.44
C PHE A 10 11.08 2.70 14.00
N LEU A 11 10.31 3.28 14.93
CA LEU A 11 9.29 4.29 14.61
C LEU A 11 9.90 5.60 14.08
N PHE A 12 11.10 5.98 14.53
CA PHE A 12 11.80 7.13 13.96
C PHE A 12 12.29 6.85 12.53
N LEU A 13 12.86 5.67 12.29
CA LEU A 13 13.40 5.29 10.98
C LEU A 13 12.32 5.14 9.88
N THR A 14 11.09 4.73 10.24
CA THR A 14 10.00 4.57 9.25
C THR A 14 9.57 5.89 8.60
N ASN A 15 9.78 7.04 9.26
CA ASN A 15 9.46 8.36 8.70
C ASN A 15 10.44 8.79 7.59
N CYS A 16 11.66 8.25 7.58
CA CYS A 16 12.67 8.52 6.54
C CYS A 16 12.44 7.71 5.24
N SER A 17 11.51 6.74 5.23
CA SER A 17 11.21 5.96 4.03
C SER A 17 10.65 6.84 2.90
N THR A 18 11.08 6.61 1.66
CA THR A 18 10.50 7.22 0.44
C THR A 18 9.13 6.64 0.10
N HIS A 19 8.82 5.46 0.62
CA HIS A 19 7.57 4.74 0.39
C HIS A 19 6.67 4.73 1.64
N SER A 20 5.37 4.80 1.42
CA SER A 20 4.31 4.51 2.38
C SER A 20 3.76 3.10 2.14
N VAL A 21 3.22 2.47 3.19
CA VAL A 21 2.61 1.14 3.08
C VAL A 21 1.09 1.26 3.27
N LYS A 22 0.32 0.78 2.30
CA LYS A 22 -1.14 0.64 2.40
C LYS A 22 -1.48 -0.82 2.68
N LEU A 23 -2.11 -1.05 3.83
CA LEU A 23 -2.51 -2.39 4.29
C LEU A 23 -3.99 -2.66 4.00
N GLY A 24 -4.30 -3.91 3.68
CA GLY A 24 -5.63 -4.41 3.35
C GLY A 24 -5.79 -4.75 1.86
N LYS A 25 -6.64 -5.75 1.57
CA LYS A 25 -6.92 -6.24 0.21
C LYS A 25 -7.35 -5.09 -0.71
N ARG A 26 -6.60 -4.86 -1.78
CA ARG A 26 -6.93 -3.92 -2.87
C ARG A 26 -6.54 -4.52 -4.21
N CYS A 27 -7.19 -4.05 -5.27
CA CYS A 27 -7.00 -4.55 -6.62
C CYS A 27 -6.84 -3.40 -7.61
N THR A 28 -6.06 -3.62 -8.67
CA THR A 28 -5.97 -2.67 -9.79
C THR A 28 -7.27 -2.65 -10.59
N THR A 29 -7.42 -1.64 -11.43
CA THR A 29 -8.36 -1.70 -12.55
C THR A 29 -7.99 -2.84 -13.49
N VAL A 30 -8.99 -3.41 -14.16
CA VAL A 30 -8.79 -4.46 -15.16
C VAL A 30 -8.08 -3.89 -16.38
N GLY A 31 -7.04 -4.60 -16.85
CA GLY A 31 -6.33 -4.30 -18.09
C GLY A 31 -7.15 -4.66 -19.34
N LEU A 32 -6.64 -4.28 -20.51
CA LEU A 32 -7.29 -4.58 -21.79
C LEU A 32 -7.39 -6.09 -22.08
N ASP A 33 -6.48 -6.86 -21.49
CA ASP A 33 -6.40 -8.32 -21.56
C ASP A 33 -7.24 -9.03 -20.50
N GLY A 34 -7.99 -8.29 -19.68
CA GLY A 34 -8.78 -8.84 -18.58
C GLY A 34 -7.98 -9.12 -17.31
N SER A 35 -6.67 -8.87 -17.29
CA SER A 35 -5.82 -9.12 -16.12
C SER A 35 -5.96 -8.02 -15.06
N PHE A 36 -5.73 -8.36 -13.79
CA PHE A 36 -5.64 -7.40 -12.70
C PHE A 36 -4.76 -7.92 -11.58
N GLU A 37 -4.14 -7.00 -10.84
CA GLU A 37 -3.34 -7.35 -9.67
C GLU A 37 -4.18 -7.24 -8.39
N LYS A 38 -3.85 -8.09 -7.42
CA LYS A 38 -4.47 -8.13 -6.11
C LYS A 38 -3.41 -8.38 -5.05
N SER A 39 -3.35 -7.49 -4.06
CA SER A 39 -2.46 -7.63 -2.92
C SER A 39 -3.10 -7.11 -1.63
N PHE A 40 -2.61 -7.61 -0.49
CA PHE A 40 -2.94 -7.13 0.85
C PHE A 40 -1.97 -6.05 1.35
N VAL A 41 -0.78 -5.98 0.75
CA VAL A 41 0.28 -5.04 1.12
C VAL A 41 0.72 -4.31 -0.14
N TRP A 42 0.65 -2.99 -0.10
CA TRP A 42 1.04 -2.13 -1.21
C TRP A 42 2.10 -1.15 -0.73
N PHE A 43 3.26 -1.16 -1.37
CA PHE A 43 4.26 -0.11 -1.24
C PHE A 43 3.92 1.00 -2.23
N VAL A 44 3.76 2.21 -1.72
CA VAL A 44 3.26 3.36 -2.46
C VAL A 44 4.27 4.47 -2.33
N ASP A 45 4.77 4.96 -3.45
CA ASP A 45 5.64 6.12 -3.44
C ASP A 45 4.93 7.36 -2.85
N LYS A 46 5.65 8.17 -2.06
CA LYS A 46 5.12 9.38 -1.41
C LYS A 46 4.50 10.36 -2.42
N GLU A 47 5.01 10.43 -3.65
CA GLU A 47 4.46 11.29 -4.71
C GLU A 47 3.11 10.76 -5.22
N THR A 48 2.98 9.44 -5.35
CA THR A 48 1.80 8.79 -5.94
C THR A 48 0.68 8.53 -4.94
N ILE A 49 0.94 8.68 -3.63
CA ILE A 49 -0.01 8.34 -2.56
C ILE A 49 -1.37 9.02 -2.69
N LYS A 50 -1.41 10.25 -3.23
CA LYS A 50 -2.65 11.03 -3.44
C LYS A 50 -3.53 10.45 -4.56
N THR A 51 -2.94 9.67 -5.47
CA THR A 51 -3.63 9.08 -6.62
C THR A 51 -3.80 7.57 -6.52
N PHE A 52 -3.10 6.92 -5.57
CA PHE A 52 -3.13 5.49 -5.33
C PHE A 52 -4.56 4.94 -5.24
N ASP A 53 -5.38 5.51 -4.34
CA ASP A 53 -6.74 5.00 -4.09
C ASP A 53 -7.71 5.20 -5.28
N LYS A 54 -7.34 6.02 -6.29
CA LYS A 54 -8.10 6.12 -7.55
C LYS A 54 -7.89 4.92 -8.46
N LYS A 55 -6.68 4.34 -8.46
CA LYS A 55 -6.29 3.24 -9.34
C LYS A 55 -6.37 1.88 -8.66
N ILE A 56 -6.06 1.82 -7.36
CA ILE A 56 -5.93 0.60 -6.58
C ILE A 56 -6.77 0.73 -5.31
N ASN A 57 -7.90 0.03 -5.25
CA ASN A 57 -8.84 0.15 -4.14
C ASN A 57 -9.62 -1.15 -3.89
N LYS A 58 -10.48 -1.12 -2.88
CA LYS A 58 -11.26 -2.30 -2.45
C LYS A 58 -12.41 -2.57 -3.42
N GLU A 59 -12.96 -1.53 -4.02
CA GLU A 59 -14.09 -1.57 -4.94
C GLU A 59 -13.72 -2.32 -6.21
N ASN A 60 -12.52 -2.10 -6.73
CA ASN A 60 -11.97 -2.86 -7.86
C ASN A 60 -11.95 -4.37 -7.56
N CYS A 61 -11.62 -4.78 -6.33
CA CYS A 61 -11.67 -6.20 -5.97
C CYS A 61 -13.08 -6.80 -5.96
N LYS A 62 -14.12 -5.99 -5.80
CA LYS A 62 -15.52 -6.44 -5.90
C LYS A 62 -15.97 -6.53 -7.35
N LYS A 63 -15.49 -5.61 -8.19
CA LYS A 63 -15.80 -5.54 -9.63
C LYS A 63 -15.10 -6.64 -10.43
N ASN A 64 -13.88 -6.97 -10.07
CA ASN A 64 -13.06 -7.98 -10.76
C ASN A 64 -13.26 -9.40 -10.19
N SER A 65 -14.38 -9.64 -9.49
CA SER A 65 -14.62 -10.90 -8.75
C SER A 65 -15.13 -12.02 -9.63
#